data_AF-A0A9D5B445-F1
#
_entry.id   AF-A0A9D5B445-F1
#
_cell.length_a   1.000
_cell.length_b   1.000
_cell.length_c   1.000
_cell.angle_alpha   90.00
_cell.angle_beta   90.00
_cell.angle_gamma   90.00
#
_symmetry.space_group_name_H-M   'P 1'
#
loop_
_entity.id
_entity.type
_entity.pdbx_description
1 polymer ?
#
loop_
_entity_poly.entity_id
_entity_poly.type
_entity_poly.pdbx_seq_one_letter_code
_entity_poly.pdbx_strand_id
1 'polypeptide(L)'
;MGRLFLIDLEGDYYSCKHCQTPLALAQHLISRPPGFHWIFSEVVNVSFGEREEDLMVLEGLPSTRMDAFCVKCESKVGWKFESDHVEAPGYRFNLERSKILEPGEDPNMPPPPPQDA
;
A
#
# COMPACT_ATOMS: atom_id res chain seq x y z
N MET A 1 10.70 3.97 25.67
CA MET A 1 10.15 2.86 24.86
C MET A 1 8.70 3.19 24.55
N GLY A 2 8.44 3.78 23.39
CA GLY A 2 7.09 4.20 22.97
C GLY A 2 6.24 2.99 22.61
N ARG A 3 4.93 3.06 22.87
CA ARG A 3 3.97 2.03 22.45
C ARG A 3 3.67 2.25 20.96
N LEU A 4 3.90 1.23 20.13
CA LEU A 4 3.40 1.22 18.75
C LEU A 4 1.90 0.99 18.80
N PHE A 5 1.12 1.98 18.34
CA PHE A 5 -0.31 1.85 18.16
C PHE A 5 -0.55 1.30 16.76
N LEU A 6 -0.90 0.01 16.68
CA LEU A 6 -1.39 -0.58 15.44
C LEU A 6 -2.90 -0.40 15.40
N ILE A 7 -3.41 0.07 14.27
CA ILE A 7 -4.84 0.09 13.99
C ILE A 7 -5.24 -1.35 13.66
N ASP A 8 -6.13 -1.91 14.47
CA ASP A 8 -6.78 -3.19 14.19
C ASP A 8 -7.84 -2.96 13.11
N LEU A 9 -7.77 -3.75 12.04
CA LEU A 9 -8.68 -3.66 10.91
C LEU A 9 -9.64 -4.85 10.97
N GLU A 10 -10.93 -4.57 11.16
CA GLU A 10 -11.98 -5.60 11.13
C GLU A 10 -12.42 -5.86 9.68
N GLY A 11 -12.35 -7.12 9.23
CA GLY A 11 -12.77 -7.57 7.90
C GLY A 11 -11.63 -7.98 6.97
N ASP A 12 -11.87 -7.96 5.67
CA ASP A 12 -10.88 -8.29 4.64
C ASP A 12 -9.87 -7.15 4.51
N TYR A 13 -8.62 -7.38 4.92
CA TYR A 13 -7.51 -6.44 4.78
C TYR A 13 -6.31 -7.04 4.03
N TYR A 14 -5.59 -6.14 3.36
CA TYR A 14 -4.25 -6.39 2.85
C TYR A 14 -3.25 -6.21 3.97
N SER A 15 -2.29 -7.13 4.10
CA SER A 15 -1.27 -7.10 5.15
C SER A 15 0.15 -7.09 4.58
N CYS A 16 1.12 -6.65 5.38
CA CYS A 16 2.52 -6.68 5.00
C CYS A 16 3.00 -8.14 4.87
N LYS A 17 3.60 -8.49 3.74
CA LYS A 17 4.11 -9.85 3.50
C LYS A 17 5.21 -10.29 4.46
N HIS A 18 5.95 -9.34 5.03
CA HIS A 18 7.08 -9.63 5.91
C HIS A 18 6.67 -9.86 7.38
N CYS A 19 5.67 -9.14 7.88
CA CYS A 19 5.33 -9.13 9.30
C CYS A 19 3.84 -9.25 9.62
N GLN A 20 3.02 -9.44 8.57
CA GLN A 20 1.57 -9.60 8.59
C GLN A 20 0.81 -8.44 9.25
N THR A 21 1.43 -7.26 9.34
CA THR A 21 0.74 -6.06 9.83
C THR A 21 -0.35 -5.64 8.85
N PRO A 22 -1.60 -5.40 9.29
CA PRO A 22 -2.65 -4.89 8.41
C PRO A 22 -2.26 -3.52 7.83
N LEU A 23 -2.35 -3.35 6.51
CA LEU A 23 -1.94 -2.14 5.80
C LEU A 23 -3.12 -1.37 5.19
N ALA A 24 -4.16 -2.06 4.73
CA ALA A 24 -5.32 -1.42 4.11
C ALA A 24 -6.51 -2.37 4.10
N LEU A 25 -7.73 -1.85 4.22
CA LEU A 25 -8.94 -2.67 4.00
C LEU A 25 -9.21 -2.86 2.51
N ALA A 26 -9.82 -3.98 2.15
CA ALA A 26 -10.26 -4.27 0.80
C ALA A 26 -11.28 -3.24 0.27
N GLN A 27 -12.09 -2.66 1.15
CA GLN A 27 -13.03 -1.59 0.78
C GLN A 27 -12.36 -0.31 0.29
N HIS A 28 -11.11 -0.06 0.68
CA HIS A 28 -10.35 1.12 0.27
C HIS A 28 -9.59 0.89 -1.04
N LEU A 29 -9.68 -0.29 -1.64
CA LEU A 29 -9.09 -0.56 -2.95
C LEU A 29 -9.86 0.21 -4.03
N ILE A 30 -9.20 1.17 -4.65
CA ILE A 30 -9.75 1.97 -5.75
C ILE A 30 -9.62 1.19 -7.07
N SER A 31 -8.43 0.66 -7.36
CA SER A 31 -8.18 0.00 -8.63
C SER A 31 -7.03 -1.01 -8.58
N ARG A 32 -7.13 -2.01 -9.45
CA ARG A 32 -6.12 -3.05 -9.69
C ARG A 32 -5.57 -2.89 -11.12
N PRO A 33 -4.72 -1.88 -11.39
CA PRO A 33 -4.13 -1.73 -12.71
C PRO A 33 -3.30 -2.98 -13.06
N PRO A 34 -3.22 -3.37 -14.34
CA PRO A 34 -2.33 -4.44 -14.78
C PRO A 34 -0.89 -3.99 -14.54
N GLY A 35 -0.29 -4.46 -13.45
CA GLY A 35 1.01 -3.98 -13.02
C GLY A 35 1.44 -4.55 -11.68
N PHE A 36 2.45 -3.91 -11.10
CA PHE A 36 3.12 -4.33 -9.87
C PHE A 36 2.55 -3.69 -8.60
N HIS A 37 1.56 -2.81 -8.73
CA HIS A 37 0.97 -2.10 -7.61
C HIS A 37 -0.56 -2.01 -7.71
N TRP A 38 -1.21 -1.85 -6.57
CA TRP A 38 -2.62 -1.54 -6.45
C TRP A 38 -2.84 -0.21 -5.79
N ILE A 39 -3.95 0.44 -6.14
CA ILE A 39 -4.25 1.79 -5.72
C ILE A 39 -5.32 1.74 -4.63
N PHE A 40 -5.01 2.33 -3.48
CA PHE A 40 -5.88 2.44 -2.32
C PHE A 40 -6.22 3.89 -2.01
N SER A 41 -7.41 4.15 -1.50
CA SER A 41 -7.84 5.47 -0.99
C SER A 41 -7.34 5.75 0.42
N GLU A 42 -7.07 4.70 1.19
CA GLU A 42 -6.61 4.79 2.57
C GLU A 42 -5.72 3.61 2.90
N VAL A 43 -4.65 3.89 3.63
CA VAL A 43 -3.71 2.90 4.16
C VAL A 43 -3.38 3.27 5.61
N VAL A 44 -3.21 2.26 6.45
CA VAL A 44 -2.89 2.37 7.88
C VAL A 44 -1.62 1.60 8.19
N ASN A 45 -1.05 1.82 9.37
CA ASN A 45 0.16 1.12 9.83
C ASN A 45 1.34 1.23 8.83
N VAL A 46 1.39 2.34 8.10
CA VAL A 46 2.52 2.73 7.24
C VAL A 46 3.10 4.06 7.70
N SER A 47 4.41 4.19 7.61
CA SER A 47 5.13 5.45 7.73
C SER A 47 5.58 5.91 6.35
N PHE A 48 5.60 7.21 6.12
CA PHE A 48 6.18 7.78 4.89
C PHE A 48 7.62 8.17 5.18
N GLY A 49 8.51 7.86 4.25
CA GLY A 49 9.90 8.31 4.30
C GLY A 49 10.02 9.83 4.13
N GLU A 50 11.24 10.34 4.24
CA GLU A 50 11.55 11.71 3.84
C GLU A 50 11.20 11.90 2.36
N ARG A 51 10.94 13.16 1.98
CA ARG A 51 10.75 13.56 0.58
C ARG A 51 12.02 13.21 -0.18
N GLU A 52 12.06 12.03 -0.80
CA GLU A 52 13.10 11.78 -1.78
C GLU A 52 12.88 12.73 -2.95
N GLU A 53 13.94 13.42 -3.30
CA GLU A 53 14.05 14.44 -4.34
C GLU A 53 13.93 13.82 -5.74
N ASP A 54 13.34 12.62 -5.85
CA ASP A 54 12.94 12.00 -7.10
C ASP A 54 11.73 12.79 -7.63
N LEU A 55 12.05 14.00 -8.09
CA LEU A 55 11.16 14.92 -8.79
C LEU A 55 10.76 14.24 -10.08
N MET A 56 9.76 13.38 -9.99
CA MET A 56 9.10 12.87 -11.18
C MET A 56 8.27 14.00 -11.75
N VAL A 57 8.53 14.31 -13.01
CA VAL A 57 7.70 15.25 -13.77
C VAL A 57 6.49 14.47 -14.27
N LEU A 58 5.39 14.53 -13.51
CA LEU A 58 4.10 14.04 -13.98
C LEU A 58 3.37 15.23 -14.61
N GLU A 59 2.96 15.10 -15.87
CA GLU A 59 2.20 16.13 -16.59
C GLU A 59 2.89 17.52 -16.63
N GLY A 60 4.22 17.55 -16.55
CA GLY A 60 5.01 18.79 -16.56
C GLY A 60 5.22 19.46 -15.21
N LEU A 61 4.74 18.85 -14.10
CA LEU A 61 4.86 19.40 -12.75
C LEU A 61 5.77 18.54 -11.86
N PRO A 62 6.64 19.16 -11.04
CA PRO A 62 7.44 18.44 -10.06
C PRO A 62 6.52 17.79 -9.03
N SER A 63 6.45 16.46 -9.04
CA SER A 63 5.70 15.69 -8.06
C SER A 63 6.68 14.96 -7.16
N THR A 64 6.50 15.08 -5.85
CA THR A 64 7.36 14.38 -4.89
C THR A 64 6.80 13.00 -4.60
N ARG A 65 7.60 11.97 -4.89
CA ARG A 65 7.28 10.61 -4.49
C ARG A 65 7.68 10.40 -3.02
N MET A 66 6.74 9.90 -2.25
CA MET A 66 6.95 9.52 -0.86
C MET A 66 6.82 8.01 -0.74
N ASP A 67 7.91 7.32 -0.46
CA ASP A 67 7.87 5.89 -0.22
C ASP A 67 7.16 5.57 1.11
N ALA A 68 6.39 4.49 1.11
CA ALA A 68 5.64 4.00 2.25
C ALA A 68 6.30 2.74 2.82
N PHE A 69 6.52 2.73 4.13
CA PHE A 69 7.20 1.69 4.88
C PHE A 69 6.28 1.12 5.95
N CYS A 70 6.31 -0.19 6.18
CA CYS A 70 5.53 -0.80 7.25
C CYS A 70 6.05 -0.33 8.63
N VAL A 71 5.18 0.13 9.53
CA VAL A 71 5.60 0.63 10.85
C VAL A 71 6.18 -0.45 11.77
N LYS A 72 5.97 -1.74 11.47
CA LYS A 72 6.43 -2.87 12.30
C LYS A 72 7.78 -3.42 11.86
N CYS A 73 8.01 -3.59 10.56
CA CYS A 73 9.22 -4.20 10.03
C CYS A 73 10.03 -3.28 9.11
N GLU A 74 9.59 -2.03 8.94
CA GLU A 74 10.30 -0.98 8.19
C GLU A 74 10.57 -1.32 6.71
N SER A 75 9.97 -2.39 6.20
CA SER A 75 10.08 -2.76 4.79
C SER A 75 9.27 -1.79 3.94
N LYS A 76 9.83 -1.38 2.80
CA LYS A 76 9.08 -0.67 1.76
C LYS A 76 7.92 -1.52 1.26
N VAL A 77 6.71 -0.97 1.34
CA VAL A 77 5.45 -1.61 0.93
C VAL A 77 4.75 -0.87 -0.22
N GLY A 78 5.15 0.37 -0.52
CA GLY A 78 4.50 1.17 -1.54
C GLY A 78 5.03 2.59 -1.64
N TRP A 79 4.25 3.47 -2.26
CA TRP A 79 4.50 4.91 -2.34
C TRP A 79 3.21 5.71 -2.58
N LYS A 80 3.26 7.00 -2.29
CA LYS A 80 2.26 7.98 -2.73
C LYS A 80 2.96 9.12 -3.48
N PHE A 81 2.19 9.88 -4.23
CA PHE A 81 2.65 11.16 -4.77
C PHE A 81 2.07 12.28 -3.91
N GLU A 82 2.92 13.19 -3.45
CA GLU A 82 2.51 14.46 -2.85
C GLU A 82 2.40 15.46 -4.00
N SER A 83 1.16 15.78 -4.39
CA SER A 83 0.88 16.87 -5.34
C SER A 83 0.74 18.17 -4.56
N ASP A 84 1.54 19.18 -4.91
CA ASP A 84 1.46 20.54 -4.34
C ASP A 84 0.21 21.33 -4.80
N HIS A 85 -0.66 20.69 -5.60
CA HIS A 85 -1.86 21.32 -6.17
C HIS A 85 -3.15 20.90 -5.45
N VAL A 86 -3.81 21.93 -4.92
CA VAL A 86 -4.95 21.99 -3.99
C VAL A 86 -6.25 21.26 -4.42
N GLU A 87 -6.34 20.60 -5.58
CA GLU A 87 -7.65 20.16 -6.10
C GLU A 87 -7.68 18.73 -6.70
N ALA A 88 -6.78 17.82 -6.31
CA ALA A 88 -6.94 16.39 -6.62
C ALA A 88 -7.62 15.66 -5.43
N PRO A 89 -8.87 15.18 -5.56
CA PRO A 89 -9.52 14.44 -4.50
C PRO A 89 -8.89 13.04 -4.40
N GLY A 90 -8.28 12.79 -3.24
CA GLY A 90 -8.03 11.45 -2.76
C GLY A 90 -6.55 11.14 -2.60
N TYR A 91 -6.17 10.89 -1.36
CA TYR A 91 -4.92 10.26 -0.95
C TYR A 91 -4.80 8.88 -1.64
N ARG A 92 -4.22 8.83 -2.85
CA ARG A 92 -4.05 7.59 -3.60
C ARG A 92 -2.72 6.95 -3.24
N PHE A 93 -2.78 5.82 -2.54
CA PHE A 93 -1.61 5.06 -2.15
C PHE A 93 -1.39 3.89 -3.10
N ASN A 94 -0.16 3.73 -3.57
CA ASN A 94 0.23 2.63 -4.43
C ASN A 94 0.96 1.59 -3.58
N LEU A 95 0.32 0.47 -3.27
CA LEU A 95 0.95 -0.63 -2.56
C LEU A 95 1.44 -1.70 -3.53
N GLU A 96 2.68 -2.15 -3.36
CA GLU A 96 3.30 -3.15 -4.22
C GLU A 96 2.73 -4.53 -3.96
N ARG A 97 2.20 -5.17 -5.02
CA ARG A 97 1.61 -6.51 -4.92
C ARG A 97 2.59 -7.55 -4.39
N SER A 98 3.88 -7.40 -4.70
CA SER A 98 4.92 -8.32 -4.22
C SER A 98 5.22 -8.19 -2.72
N LYS A 99 4.80 -7.09 -2.08
CA LYS A 99 5.07 -6.71 -0.69
C LYS A 99 3.85 -6.80 0.23
N ILE A 100 2.66 -6.99 -0.34
CA ILE A 100 1.40 -7.14 0.39
C ILE A 100 0.82 -8.54 0.19
N LEU A 101 0.06 -9.02 1.18
CA LEU A 101 -0.74 -10.24 1.14
C LEU A 101 -2.20 -9.88 0.95
N GLU A 102 -2.90 -10.65 0.12
CA GLU A 102 -4.34 -10.46 -0.11
C GLU A 102 -5.16 -10.96 1.10
N PRO A 103 -6.34 -10.36 1.36
CA PRO A 103 -7.26 -10.90 2.34
C PRO A 103 -7.70 -12.31 1.93
N GLY A 104 -7.59 -13.26 2.86
CA GLY A 104 -7.93 -14.67 2.61
C GLY A 104 -6.80 -15.50 2.01
N GLU A 105 -5.62 -14.93 1.76
CA GLU A 105 -4.42 -15.68 1.36
C GLU A 105 -3.80 -16.32 2.62
N ASP A 106 -4.43 -17.37 3.12
CA ASP A 106 -3.84 -18.19 4.18
C ASP A 106 -2.55 -18.83 3.64
N PRO A 107 -1.38 -18.66 4.29
CA PRO A 107 -0.12 -19.21 3.81
C PRO A 107 -0.07 -20.75 3.81
N ASN A 108 -1.08 -21.43 4.38
CA ASN A 108 -1.27 -22.88 4.29
C ASN A 108 -2.39 -23.27 3.32
N MET A 109 -3.00 -22.32 2.60
CA MET A 109 -3.99 -22.65 1.58
C MET A 109 -3.29 -23.20 0.34
N PRO A 110 -3.67 -24.40 -0.14
CA PRO A 110 -3.15 -24.91 -1.40
C PRO A 110 -3.51 -23.95 -2.55
N PRO A 111 -2.68 -23.85 -3.60
CA PRO A 111 -2.99 -23.02 -4.76
C PRO A 111 -4.38 -23.38 -5.30
N PRO A 112 -5.16 -22.40 -5.80
CA PRO A 112 -6.45 -22.69 -6.40
C PRO A 112 -6.26 -23.74 -7.52
N PRO A 113 -7.17 -24.71 -7.64
CA PRO A 113 -7.09 -25.68 -8.72
C PRO A 113 -7.01 -24.94 -10.07
N PRO A 114 -6.23 -25.44 -11.04
CA PRO A 114 -6.17 -24.84 -12.36
C PRO A 114 -7.59 -24.68 -12.88
N GLN A 115 -7.94 -23.46 -13.29
CA GLN A 115 -9.21 -23.23 -13.98
C GLN A 115 -9.08 -23.86 -15.36
N ASP A 116 -9.58 -25.09 -15.47
CA ASP A 116 -9.60 -25.85 -16.71
C ASP A 116 -10.26 -25.03 -17.84
N ALA A 117 -9.62 -25.02 -19.00
CA ALA A 117 -10.19 -24.65 -20.29
C ALA A 117 -10.19 -25.89 -21.20
#